data_AF-A0A0R3Q1S1-F1
#
_entry.id   AF-A0A0R3Q1S1-F1
#
_cell.length_a   1.000
_cell.length_b   1.000
_cell.length_c   1.000
_cell.angle_alpha   90.00
_cell.angle_beta   90.00
_cell.angle_gamma   90.00
#
_symmetry.space_group_name_H-M   'P 1'
#
loop_
_entity.id
_entity.type
_entity.pdbx_description
1 polymer ?
#
loop_
_entity_poly.entity_id
_entity_poly.type
_entity_poly.pdbx_seq_one_letter_code
_entity_poly.pdbx_strand_id
1 'polypeptide(L)'
;MIMDIMHTHPGLEFCREAVDFHDKYCDVVIARIMWNLGCVWRGKITSDSLRKSDLLEKIRQLQENVDINCCVRYFSFSYEHFYVIYCKFWEIDTNHDQIVSKADMRMHKDGAITDLVLNRIFSNAVRTSRKDTMNLIDFTNFLLAEEDKTHPTSLEYWFRVLDEDGDGVISMYEMERFHQAVVAKLKEEGIDSISFKDVVCQVRRFSSAKISFFKFSSY
;
A
#
# COMPACT_ATOMS: atom_id res chain seq x y z
N MET A 1 17.40 -12.20 11.35
CA MET A 1 16.59 -11.31 12.22
C MET A 1 15.11 -11.71 12.25
N ILE A 2 14.34 -11.56 11.17
CA ILE A 2 12.88 -11.88 11.22
C ILE A 2 12.65 -13.39 11.38
N MET A 3 13.41 -14.22 10.65
CA MET A 3 13.41 -15.69 10.85
C MET A 3 13.74 -16.07 12.29
N ASP A 4 14.68 -15.38 12.94
CA ASP A 4 15.04 -15.65 14.34
C ASP A 4 13.87 -15.33 15.26
N ILE A 5 13.17 -14.22 15.03
CA ILE A 5 11.96 -13.86 15.79
C ILE A 5 10.89 -14.95 15.64
N MET A 6 10.65 -15.43 14.42
CA MET A 6 9.68 -16.49 14.15
C MET A 6 10.05 -17.82 14.85
N HIS A 7 11.33 -18.16 14.91
CA HIS A 7 11.80 -19.41 15.54
C HIS A 7 11.90 -19.31 17.06
N THR A 8 11.98 -18.12 17.64
CA THR A 8 12.21 -17.93 19.09
C THR A 8 10.98 -17.43 19.84
N HIS A 9 10.10 -16.68 19.19
CA HIS A 9 8.95 -16.07 19.86
C HIS A 9 7.86 -17.12 20.16
N PRO A 10 7.33 -17.18 21.40
CA PRO A 10 6.31 -18.16 21.79
C PRO A 10 4.99 -17.99 21.02
N GLY A 11 4.58 -16.74 20.77
CA GLY A 11 3.39 -16.42 19.96
C GLY A 11 3.47 -16.79 18.47
N LEU A 12 4.59 -17.35 17.99
CA LEU A 12 4.77 -17.85 16.61
C LEU A 12 5.16 -19.34 16.59
N GLU A 13 5.08 -20.04 17.73
CA GLU A 13 5.47 -21.44 17.83
C GLU A 13 4.69 -22.34 16.86
N PHE A 14 3.40 -22.08 16.69
CA PHE A 14 2.54 -22.78 15.73
C PHE A 14 2.96 -22.59 14.27
N CYS A 15 3.66 -21.49 13.94
CA CYS A 15 4.15 -21.24 12.59
C CYS A 15 5.42 -22.02 12.27
N ARG A 16 6.16 -22.53 13.27
CA ARG A 16 7.48 -23.16 13.04
C ARG A 16 7.38 -24.40 12.16
N GLU A 17 6.27 -25.13 12.25
CA GLU A 17 6.01 -26.32 11.43
C GLU A 17 5.56 -25.97 10.00
N ALA A 18 5.05 -24.76 9.78
CA ALA A 18 4.49 -24.30 8.52
C ALA A 18 5.53 -23.58 7.64
N VAL A 19 6.57 -24.32 7.21
CA VAL A 19 7.74 -23.78 6.50
C VAL A 19 7.37 -23.02 5.22
N ASP A 20 6.31 -23.44 4.52
CA ASP A 20 5.84 -22.79 3.29
C ASP A 20 5.40 -21.33 3.49
N PHE A 21 5.06 -20.94 4.72
CA PHE A 21 4.62 -19.58 5.06
C PHE A 21 5.73 -18.70 5.60
N HIS A 22 6.92 -19.26 5.89
CA HIS A 22 8.03 -18.53 6.52
C HIS A 22 8.52 -17.38 5.63
N ASP A 23 8.81 -17.68 4.36
CA ASP A 23 9.27 -16.68 3.40
C ASP A 23 8.20 -15.62 3.15
N LYS A 24 6.94 -16.05 3.04
CA LYS A 24 5.79 -15.16 2.81
C LYS A 24 5.57 -14.20 3.98
N TYR A 25 5.67 -14.71 5.21
CA TYR A 25 5.59 -13.90 6.42
C TYR A 25 6.74 -12.90 6.47
N CYS A 26 7.97 -13.34 6.17
CA CYS A 26 9.11 -12.45 6.10
C CYS A 26 8.91 -11.32 5.09
N ASP A 27 8.44 -11.62 3.88
CA ASP A 27 8.19 -10.63 2.84
C ASP A 27 7.18 -9.56 3.29
N VAL A 28 6.06 -9.98 3.89
CA VAL A 28 5.03 -9.05 4.37
C VAL A 28 5.53 -8.20 5.54
N VAL A 29 6.26 -8.79 6.49
CA VAL A 29 6.84 -8.05 7.62
C VAL A 29 7.89 -7.04 7.12
N ILE A 30 8.75 -7.43 6.18
CA ILE A 30 9.74 -6.53 5.58
C ILE A 30 9.05 -5.38 4.85
N ALA A 31 8.05 -5.66 4.03
CA ALA A 31 7.27 -4.65 3.31
C ALA A 31 6.68 -3.61 4.29
N ARG A 32 6.08 -4.08 5.39
CA ARG A 32 5.47 -3.22 6.42
C ARG A 32 6.48 -2.41 7.22
N ILE A 33 7.64 -2.99 7.53
CA ILE A 33 8.74 -2.24 8.15
C ILE A 33 9.19 -1.13 7.20
N MET A 34 9.46 -1.44 5.93
CA MET A 34 9.86 -0.43 4.95
C MET A 34 8.78 0.65 4.75
N TRP A 35 7.50 0.27 4.78
CA TRP A 35 6.34 1.15 4.71
C TRP A 35 6.32 2.18 5.83
N ASN A 36 6.41 1.69 7.07
CA ASN A 36 6.38 2.53 8.27
C ASN A 36 7.63 3.41 8.42
N LEU A 37 8.77 2.95 7.90
CA LEU A 37 10.00 3.76 7.84
C LEU A 37 10.01 4.79 6.70
N GLY A 38 9.02 4.77 5.80
CA GLY A 38 9.00 5.60 4.58
C GLY A 38 10.17 5.29 3.64
N CYS A 39 10.74 4.08 3.72
CA CYS A 39 11.94 3.70 2.97
C CYS A 39 11.62 2.88 1.71
N VAL A 40 10.34 2.61 1.44
CA VAL A 40 9.85 1.81 0.30
C VAL A 40 10.48 2.30 -1.01
N TRP A 41 10.45 3.60 -1.25
CA TRP A 41 10.96 4.22 -2.48
C TRP A 41 12.48 4.19 -2.61
N ARG A 42 13.20 4.15 -1.47
CA ARG A 42 14.67 4.12 -1.44
C ARG A 42 15.21 2.71 -1.54
N GLY A 43 14.42 1.70 -1.17
CA GLY A 43 14.81 0.29 -1.09
C GLY A 43 15.91 0.00 -0.06
N LYS A 44 16.29 0.99 0.75
CA LYS A 44 17.38 0.89 1.74
C LYS A 44 16.99 1.63 3.01
N ILE A 45 17.16 0.96 4.15
CA ILE A 45 17.00 1.55 5.47
C ILE A 45 18.27 2.31 5.81
N THR A 46 18.13 3.59 6.15
CA THR A 46 19.27 4.42 6.62
C THR A 46 19.24 4.55 8.15
N SER A 47 20.40 4.84 8.75
CA SER A 47 20.51 5.08 10.19
C SER A 47 19.59 6.20 10.67
N ASP A 48 19.40 7.24 9.85
CA ASP A 48 18.51 8.35 10.16
C ASP A 48 17.04 7.94 10.17
N SER A 49 16.63 7.15 9.18
CA SER A 49 15.27 6.59 9.12
C SER A 49 15.00 5.70 10.34
N LEU A 50 15.98 4.86 10.71
CA LEU A 50 15.88 3.98 11.87
C LEU A 50 15.79 4.78 13.18
N ARG A 51 16.61 5.81 13.35
CA ARG A 51 16.64 6.65 14.56
C ARG A 51 15.35 7.47 14.75
N LYS A 52 14.74 7.91 13.65
CA LYS A 52 13.46 8.66 13.69
C LYS A 52 12.25 7.74 13.88
N SER A 53 12.44 6.43 13.74
CA SER A 53 11.39 5.44 13.88
C SER A 53 11.35 4.83 15.28
N ASP A 54 10.21 4.22 15.58
CA ASP A 54 9.99 3.39 16.77
C ASP A 54 10.39 1.91 16.55
N LEU A 55 11.07 1.55 15.46
CA LEU A 55 11.36 0.15 15.12
C LEU A 55 12.21 -0.56 16.19
N LEU A 56 13.25 0.11 16.71
CA LEU A 56 14.12 -0.50 17.72
C LEU A 56 13.39 -0.69 19.06
N GLU A 57 12.53 0.26 19.40
CA GLU A 57 11.67 0.15 20.58
C GLU A 57 10.68 -1.01 20.43
N LYS A 58 10.06 -1.15 19.25
CA LYS A 58 9.19 -2.27 18.89
C LYS A 58 9.90 -3.61 19.02
N ILE A 59 11.11 -3.75 18.49
CA ILE A 59 11.90 -4.99 18.58
C ILE A 59 12.20 -5.33 20.04
N ARG A 60 12.60 -4.34 20.86
CA ARG A 60 12.91 -4.58 22.28
C ARG A 60 11.67 -5.07 23.04
N GLN A 61 10.53 -4.41 22.85
CA GLN A 61 9.32 -4.79 23.56
C GLN A 61 8.73 -6.13 23.06
N LEU A 62 9.02 -6.53 21.81
CA LEU A 62 8.66 -7.85 21.28
C LEU A 62 9.39 -8.99 22.03
N GLN A 63 10.54 -8.72 22.66
CA GLN A 63 11.20 -9.70 23.53
C GLN A 63 10.51 -9.89 24.88
N GLU A 64 9.75 -8.88 25.33
CA GLU A 64 9.13 -8.86 26.67
C GLU A 64 7.68 -9.37 26.65
N ASN A 65 7.00 -9.32 25.50
CA ASN A 65 5.60 -9.68 25.35
C ASN A 65 5.44 -11.07 24.72
N VAL A 66 4.52 -11.88 25.26
CA VAL A 66 4.27 -13.25 24.78
C VAL A 66 3.26 -13.28 23.61
N ASP A 67 2.35 -12.31 23.55
CA ASP A 67 1.32 -12.21 22.52
C ASP A 67 1.74 -11.23 21.40
N ILE A 68 1.97 -11.77 20.20
CA ILE A 68 2.42 -11.02 19.02
C ILE A 68 1.29 -10.22 18.36
N ASN A 69 0.02 -10.50 18.69
CA ASN A 69 -1.17 -9.85 18.13
C ASN A 69 -1.75 -8.77 19.05
N CYS A 70 -1.51 -8.84 20.37
CA CYS A 70 -2.13 -7.97 21.37
C CYS A 70 -1.80 -6.47 21.28
N CYS A 71 -0.79 -6.06 20.54
CA CYS A 71 -0.35 -4.67 20.54
C CYS A 71 -0.49 -4.02 19.17
N VAL A 72 -1.44 -3.08 19.09
CA VAL A 72 -1.60 -2.09 18.00
C VAL A 72 -0.27 -1.38 17.66
N ARG A 73 0.67 -1.35 18.63
CA ARG A 73 2.01 -0.77 18.52
C ARG A 73 3.07 -1.69 17.88
N TYR A 74 2.83 -2.99 17.68
CA TYR A 74 3.73 -3.93 16.95
C TYR A 74 3.17 -4.36 15.60
N PHE A 75 2.20 -3.61 15.07
CA PHE A 75 1.37 -3.99 13.94
C PHE A 75 2.15 -4.71 12.82
N SER A 76 3.35 -4.22 12.47
CA SER A 76 4.28 -4.82 11.49
C SER A 76 4.59 -6.31 11.66
N PHE A 77 4.68 -6.84 12.88
CA PHE A 77 5.08 -8.22 13.19
C PHE A 77 3.89 -9.15 13.50
N SER A 78 2.67 -8.62 13.57
CA SER A 78 1.48 -9.42 13.89
C SER A 78 1.18 -10.44 12.79
N TYR A 79 0.95 -11.69 13.20
CA TYR A 79 0.60 -12.78 12.30
C TYR A 79 -0.81 -12.63 11.74
N GLU A 80 -1.76 -12.08 12.50
CA GLU A 80 -3.11 -11.81 12.03
C GLU A 80 -3.12 -10.88 10.80
N HIS A 81 -2.32 -9.81 10.82
CA HIS A 81 -2.22 -8.93 9.65
C HIS A 81 -1.57 -9.60 8.46
N PHE A 82 -0.53 -10.40 8.70
CA PHE A 82 0.04 -11.24 7.63
C PHE A 82 -1.05 -12.13 7.03
N TYR A 83 -1.81 -12.83 7.87
CA TYR A 83 -2.85 -13.75 7.43
C TYR A 83 -3.94 -13.04 6.63
N VAL A 84 -4.43 -11.87 7.08
CA VAL A 84 -5.42 -11.07 6.34
C VAL A 84 -4.88 -10.62 4.98
N ILE A 85 -3.64 -10.12 4.91
CA ILE A 85 -3.00 -9.73 3.65
C ILE A 85 -2.86 -10.94 2.73
N TYR A 86 -2.41 -12.06 3.27
CA TYR A 86 -2.19 -13.28 2.51
C TYR A 86 -3.50 -13.90 2.00
N CYS A 87 -4.57 -13.91 2.80
CA CYS A 87 -5.89 -14.36 2.35
C CYS A 87 -6.39 -13.53 1.18
N LYS A 88 -6.28 -12.19 1.26
CA LYS A 88 -6.65 -11.31 0.14
C LYS A 88 -5.78 -11.53 -1.09
N PHE A 89 -4.49 -11.78 -0.91
CA PHE A 89 -3.60 -12.14 -2.02
C PHE A 89 -4.04 -13.46 -2.65
N TRP A 90 -4.32 -14.48 -1.84
CA TRP A 90 -4.71 -15.81 -2.27
C TRP A 90 -6.08 -15.84 -2.96
N GLU A 91 -7.01 -14.97 -2.55
CA GLU A 91 -8.30 -14.78 -3.23
C GLU A 91 -8.15 -14.23 -4.66
N ILE A 92 -7.11 -13.44 -4.91
CA ILE A 92 -6.86 -12.80 -6.21
C ILE A 92 -5.99 -13.70 -7.10
N ASP A 93 -4.99 -14.36 -6.52
CA ASP A 93 -4.09 -15.31 -7.19
C ASP A 93 -4.76 -16.68 -7.41
N THR A 94 -5.65 -16.75 -8.40
CA THR A 94 -6.44 -17.95 -8.71
C THR A 94 -5.64 -19.13 -9.27
N ASN A 95 -4.49 -18.86 -9.90
CA ASN A 95 -3.58 -19.86 -10.44
C ASN A 95 -2.48 -20.27 -9.45
N HIS A 96 -2.42 -19.63 -8.28
CA HIS A 96 -1.51 -19.92 -7.17
C HIS A 96 -0.04 -19.91 -7.59
N ASP A 97 0.32 -19.04 -8.54
CA ASP A 97 1.70 -18.90 -9.01
C ASP A 97 2.50 -17.88 -8.18
N GLN A 98 1.89 -17.36 -7.10
CA GLN A 98 2.42 -16.34 -6.19
C GLN A 98 2.65 -15.00 -6.88
N ILE A 99 1.92 -14.77 -7.98
CA ILE A 99 2.06 -13.59 -8.82
C ILE A 99 0.67 -13.07 -9.18
N VAL A 100 0.44 -11.79 -8.90
CA VAL A 100 -0.82 -11.14 -9.24
C VAL A 100 -0.65 -10.35 -10.53
N SER A 101 -1.42 -10.71 -11.56
CA SER A 101 -1.42 -9.98 -12.83
C SER A 101 -2.35 -8.77 -12.75
N LYS A 102 -2.22 -7.87 -13.73
CA LYS A 102 -3.16 -6.76 -13.88
C LYS A 102 -4.61 -7.23 -14.10
N ALA A 103 -4.80 -8.39 -14.74
CA ALA A 103 -6.13 -8.96 -14.96
C ALA A 103 -6.78 -9.38 -13.63
N ASP A 104 -6.00 -9.97 -12.73
CA ASP A 104 -6.50 -10.41 -11.43
C ASP A 104 -6.88 -9.19 -10.56
N MET A 105 -6.06 -8.12 -10.61
CA MET A 105 -6.37 -6.86 -9.91
C MET A 105 -7.60 -6.13 -10.45
N ARG A 106 -8.03 -6.38 -11.68
CA ARG A 106 -9.32 -5.85 -12.19
C ARG A 106 -10.51 -6.46 -11.48
N MET A 107 -10.37 -7.67 -10.95
CA MET A 107 -11.42 -8.35 -10.20
C MET A 107 -11.41 -7.97 -8.71
N HIS A 108 -10.36 -7.29 -8.23
CA HIS A 108 -10.29 -6.82 -6.85
C HIS A 108 -11.46 -5.88 -6.53
N LYS A 109 -12.25 -6.23 -5.51
CA LYS A 109 -13.44 -5.50 -5.06
C LYS A 109 -14.42 -5.15 -6.19
N ASP A 110 -14.79 -6.14 -7.00
CA ASP A 110 -15.74 -5.99 -8.11
C ASP A 110 -15.32 -4.93 -9.12
N GLY A 111 -14.01 -4.74 -9.28
CA GLY A 111 -13.46 -3.72 -10.14
C GLY A 111 -13.59 -2.31 -9.59
N ALA A 112 -13.57 -2.09 -8.28
CA ALA A 112 -13.59 -0.73 -7.72
C ALA A 112 -12.48 0.20 -8.30
N ILE A 113 -11.39 -0.37 -8.81
CA ILE A 113 -10.24 0.37 -9.34
C ILE A 113 -10.39 0.53 -10.86
N THR A 114 -10.14 1.76 -11.35
CA THR A 114 -10.16 2.05 -12.79
C THR A 114 -8.91 1.48 -13.48
N ASP A 115 -9.06 1.15 -14.76
CA ASP A 115 -7.93 0.67 -15.57
C ASP A 115 -6.78 1.68 -15.66
N LEU A 116 -7.10 2.98 -15.58
CA LEU A 116 -6.12 4.06 -15.55
C LEU A 116 -5.24 3.96 -14.29
N VAL A 117 -5.86 3.77 -13.12
CA VAL A 117 -5.15 3.60 -11.85
C VAL A 117 -4.36 2.29 -11.84
N LEU A 118 -4.93 1.20 -12.34
CA LEU A 118 -4.22 -0.08 -12.43
C LEU A 118 -2.98 0.03 -13.33
N ASN A 119 -3.08 0.67 -14.49
CA ASN A 119 -1.92 0.94 -15.35
C ASN A 119 -0.81 1.68 -14.61
N ARG A 120 -1.18 2.67 -13.80
CA ARG A 120 -0.22 3.45 -13.01
C ARG A 120 0.40 2.63 -11.88
N ILE A 121 -0.37 1.79 -11.19
CA ILE A 121 0.14 0.88 -10.16
C ILE A 121 1.15 -0.11 -10.76
N PHE A 122 0.86 -0.68 -11.94
CA PHE A 122 1.76 -1.62 -12.62
C PHE A 122 2.92 -0.93 -13.34
N SER A 123 2.92 0.40 -13.42
CA SER A 123 4.04 1.19 -13.93
C SER A 123 5.16 1.38 -12.90
N ASN A 124 6.26 2.01 -13.31
CA ASN A 124 7.38 2.37 -12.43
C ASN A 124 7.05 3.50 -11.43
N ALA A 125 5.81 4.00 -11.40
CA ALA A 125 5.39 5.05 -10.47
C ALA A 125 5.54 4.61 -9.02
N VAL A 126 5.07 3.38 -8.72
CA VAL A 126 5.05 2.86 -7.35
C VAL A 126 5.76 1.52 -7.17
N ARG A 127 6.37 0.99 -8.23
CA ARG A 127 7.03 -0.32 -8.24
C ARG A 127 8.45 -0.20 -8.78
N THR A 128 9.34 -1.01 -8.22
CA THR A 128 10.72 -1.12 -8.69
C THR A 128 10.87 -2.17 -9.79
N SER A 129 9.92 -3.10 -9.90
CA SER A 129 9.86 -4.13 -10.93
C SER A 129 9.23 -3.61 -12.21
N ARG A 130 9.86 -3.89 -13.36
CA ARG A 130 9.33 -3.59 -14.70
C ARG A 130 8.39 -4.67 -15.24
N LYS A 131 8.06 -5.68 -14.43
CA LYS A 131 7.18 -6.77 -14.85
C LYS A 131 5.72 -6.33 -14.73
N ASP A 132 4.90 -6.77 -15.68
CA ASP A 132 3.43 -6.65 -15.65
C ASP A 132 2.75 -7.52 -14.58
N THR A 133 3.54 -7.92 -13.58
CA THR A 133 3.15 -8.86 -12.55
C THR A 133 3.61 -8.40 -11.18
N MET A 134 2.72 -8.45 -10.20
CA MET A 134 2.89 -7.98 -8.83
C MET A 134 3.23 -9.15 -7.90
N ASN A 135 4.30 -9.03 -7.13
CA ASN A 135 4.63 -10.04 -6.10
C ASN A 135 3.94 -9.69 -4.76
N LEU A 136 4.07 -10.56 -3.76
CA LEU A 136 3.47 -10.36 -2.44
C LEU A 136 3.89 -9.05 -1.76
N ILE A 137 5.15 -8.62 -1.94
CA ILE A 137 5.65 -7.35 -1.39
C ILE A 137 4.94 -6.16 -2.03
N ASP A 138 4.87 -6.13 -3.35
CA ASP A 138 4.20 -5.07 -4.10
C ASP A 138 2.69 -5.03 -3.78
N PHE A 139 2.05 -6.19 -3.64
CA PHE A 139 0.64 -6.29 -3.24
C PHE A 139 0.41 -5.82 -1.81
N THR A 140 1.32 -6.14 -0.90
CA THR A 140 1.29 -5.65 0.48
C THR A 140 1.34 -4.13 0.51
N ASN A 141 2.27 -3.52 -0.24
CA ASN A 141 2.38 -2.07 -0.36
C ASN A 141 1.09 -1.43 -0.91
N PHE A 142 0.52 -2.03 -1.95
CA PHE A 142 -0.77 -1.61 -2.50
C PHE A 142 -1.90 -1.67 -1.45
N LEU A 143 -2.02 -2.78 -0.72
CA LEU A 143 -3.07 -2.98 0.26
C LEU A 143 -2.95 -2.03 1.45
N LEU A 144 -1.72 -1.76 1.93
CA LEU A 144 -1.45 -0.78 2.97
C LEU A 144 -1.83 0.65 2.53
N ALA A 145 -1.52 1.00 1.28
CA ALA A 145 -1.91 2.28 0.69
C ALA A 145 -3.44 2.41 0.60
N GLU A 146 -4.12 1.31 0.30
CA GLU A 146 -5.57 1.28 0.15
C GLU A 146 -6.29 1.38 1.51
N GLU A 147 -5.79 0.71 2.54
CA GLU A 147 -6.39 0.61 3.87
C GLU A 147 -6.31 1.93 4.65
N ASP A 148 -5.13 2.56 4.70
CA ASP A 148 -4.94 3.84 5.38
C ASP A 148 -4.38 4.90 4.44
N LYS A 149 -5.28 5.68 3.82
CA LYS A 149 -4.91 6.80 2.93
C LYS A 149 -4.41 8.04 3.67
N THR A 150 -4.36 8.03 5.01
CA THR A 150 -3.86 9.16 5.82
C THR A 150 -2.39 9.02 6.17
N HIS A 151 -1.84 7.80 6.09
CA HIS A 151 -0.42 7.56 6.34
C HIS A 151 0.47 8.30 5.31
N PRO A 152 1.59 8.92 5.71
CA PRO A 152 2.46 9.66 4.79
C PRO A 152 2.92 8.86 3.58
N THR A 153 3.31 7.59 3.77
CA THR A 153 3.70 6.68 2.69
C THR A 153 2.54 6.38 1.73
N SER A 154 1.31 6.26 2.23
CA SER A 154 0.11 6.07 1.40
C SER A 154 -0.22 7.31 0.58
N LEU A 155 -0.08 8.50 1.18
CA LEU A 155 -0.24 9.76 0.46
C LEU A 155 0.77 9.87 -0.67
N GLU A 156 2.04 9.55 -0.42
CA GLU A 156 3.07 9.53 -1.47
C GLU A 156 2.78 8.46 -2.53
N TYR A 157 2.27 7.29 -2.13
CA TYR A 157 1.90 6.22 -3.05
C TYR A 157 0.82 6.69 -4.05
N TRP A 158 -0.29 7.22 -3.54
CA TRP A 158 -1.37 7.72 -4.39
C TRP A 158 -0.96 8.97 -5.16
N PHE A 159 -0.09 9.81 -4.59
CA PHE A 159 0.47 10.95 -5.29
C PHE A 159 1.23 10.51 -6.55
N ARG A 160 2.17 9.57 -6.43
CA ARG A 160 2.93 9.03 -7.57
C ARG A 160 2.04 8.34 -8.60
N VAL A 161 0.93 7.73 -8.16
CA VAL A 161 -0.05 7.13 -9.07
C VAL A 161 -0.76 8.21 -9.89
N LEU A 162 -1.14 9.33 -9.27
CA LEU A 162 -1.88 10.44 -9.88
C LEU A 162 -1.00 11.39 -10.72
N ASP A 163 0.24 11.60 -10.30
CA ASP A 163 1.26 12.41 -10.98
C ASP A 163 1.80 11.62 -12.18
N GLU A 164 1.21 11.83 -13.35
CA GLU A 164 1.45 11.05 -14.54
C GLU A 164 2.79 11.40 -15.20
N ASP A 165 3.11 12.70 -15.25
CA ASP A 165 4.33 13.23 -15.86
C ASP A 165 5.54 13.25 -14.91
N GLY A 166 5.31 13.07 -13.61
CA GLY A 166 6.35 13.00 -12.58
C GLY A 166 6.92 14.38 -12.23
N ASP A 167 6.19 15.46 -12.50
CA ASP A 167 6.65 16.84 -12.25
C ASP A 167 6.54 17.26 -10.77
N GLY A 168 5.92 16.41 -9.94
CA GLY A 168 5.75 16.64 -8.51
C GLY A 168 4.57 17.56 -8.16
N VAL A 169 3.67 17.83 -9.11
CA VAL A 169 2.37 18.47 -8.87
C VAL A 169 1.24 17.64 -9.50
N ILE A 170 0.00 17.90 -9.11
CA ILE A 170 -1.17 17.34 -9.80
C ILE A 170 -1.85 18.49 -10.53
N SER A 171 -1.73 18.46 -11.84
CA SER A 171 -2.33 19.43 -12.75
C SER A 171 -3.85 19.25 -12.85
N MET A 172 -4.55 20.30 -13.30
CA MET A 172 -5.99 20.20 -13.59
C MET A 172 -6.28 19.17 -14.68
N TYR A 173 -5.36 19.00 -15.63
CA TYR A 173 -5.47 18.01 -16.70
C TYR A 173 -5.48 16.58 -16.15
N GLU A 174 -4.55 16.25 -15.26
CA GLU A 174 -4.51 14.92 -14.62
C GLU A 174 -5.75 14.68 -13.78
N MET A 175 -6.14 15.67 -12.96
CA MET A 175 -7.38 15.56 -12.17
C MET A 175 -8.60 15.29 -13.05
N GLU A 176 -8.73 16.00 -14.18
CA GLU A 176 -9.83 15.82 -15.11
C GLU A 176 -9.80 14.42 -15.73
N ARG A 177 -8.62 13.94 -16.14
CA ARG A 177 -8.45 12.61 -16.73
C ARG A 177 -8.86 11.48 -15.78
N PHE A 178 -8.39 11.53 -14.53
CA PHE A 178 -8.80 10.55 -13.52
C PHE A 178 -10.28 10.66 -13.18
N HIS A 179 -10.82 11.88 -13.11
CA HIS A 179 -12.24 12.10 -12.88
C HIS A 179 -13.10 11.52 -14.00
N GLN A 180 -12.74 11.74 -15.27
CA GLN A 180 -13.46 11.20 -16.43
C GLN A 180 -13.49 9.66 -16.41
N ALA A 181 -12.38 9.01 -16.03
CA ALA A 181 -12.32 7.55 -15.90
C ALA A 181 -13.27 7.03 -14.80
N VAL A 182 -13.39 7.74 -13.67
CA VAL A 182 -14.34 7.40 -12.60
C VAL A 182 -15.78 7.62 -13.05
N VAL A 183 -16.07 8.75 -13.71
CA VAL A 183 -17.40 9.08 -14.24
C VAL A 183 -17.87 8.05 -15.25
N ALA A 184 -16.98 7.62 -16.17
CA ALA A 184 -17.31 6.59 -17.15
C ALA A 184 -17.77 5.29 -16.47
N LYS A 185 -17.04 4.88 -15.42
CA LYS A 185 -17.38 3.69 -14.64
C LYS A 185 -18.66 3.84 -13.82
N LEU A 186 -18.89 5.00 -13.19
CA LEU A 186 -20.13 5.29 -12.47
C LEU A 186 -21.35 5.29 -13.40
N LYS A 187 -21.18 5.74 -14.65
CA LYS A 187 -22.25 5.71 -15.66
C LYS A 187 -22.60 4.29 -16.10
N GLU A 188 -21.64 3.38 -16.17
CA GLU A 188 -21.88 1.96 -16.45
C GLU A 188 -22.75 1.31 -15.35
N GLU A 189 -22.54 1.74 -14.10
CA GLU A 189 -23.33 1.32 -12.93
C GLU A 189 -24.64 2.11 -12.74
N GLY A 190 -24.94 3.08 -13.62
CA GLY A 190 -26.15 3.92 -13.54
C GLY A 190 -26.16 4.93 -12.39
N ILE A 191 -25.00 5.28 -11.83
CA ILE A 191 -24.86 6.23 -10.72
C ILE A 191 -24.58 7.64 -11.27
N ASP A 192 -25.35 8.62 -10.81
CA ASP A 192 -25.13 10.03 -11.15
C ASP A 192 -23.81 10.55 -10.60
N SER A 193 -23.02 11.16 -11.48
CA SER A 193 -21.70 11.68 -11.16
C SER A 193 -21.70 13.19 -10.95
N ILE A 194 -20.85 13.66 -10.03
CA ILE A 194 -20.65 15.08 -9.75
C ILE A 194 -19.87 15.74 -10.91
N SER A 195 -20.11 17.03 -11.16
CA SER A 195 -19.36 17.76 -12.19
C SER A 195 -17.89 17.94 -11.78
N PHE A 196 -16.98 17.93 -12.76
CA PHE A 196 -15.55 18.14 -12.50
C PHE A 196 -15.28 19.46 -11.75
N LYS A 197 -16.02 20.52 -12.10
CA LYS A 197 -15.91 21.84 -11.47
C LYS A 197 -16.23 21.78 -9.97
N ASP A 198 -17.24 21.01 -9.58
CA ASP A 198 -17.62 20.86 -8.17
C ASP A 198 -16.59 20.01 -7.40
N VAL A 199 -16.03 18.98 -8.04
CA VAL A 199 -14.94 18.17 -7.46
C VAL A 199 -13.70 19.04 -7.20
N VAL A 200 -13.27 19.84 -8.17
CA VAL A 200 -12.14 20.76 -8.00
C VAL A 200 -12.40 21.76 -6.87
N CYS A 201 -13.61 22.31 -6.79
CA CYS A 201 -14.01 23.20 -5.69
C CYS A 201 -13.98 22.50 -4.32
N GLN A 202 -14.44 21.26 -4.23
CA GLN A 202 -14.38 20.47 -3.00
C GLN A 202 -12.94 20.18 -2.60
N VAL A 203 -12.11 19.68 -3.53
CA VAL A 203 -10.71 19.34 -3.24
C VAL A 203 -9.92 20.57 -2.80
N ARG A 204 -10.11 21.73 -3.44
CA ARG A 204 -9.49 22.99 -3.01
C ARG A 204 -9.89 23.41 -1.59
N ARG A 205 -11.15 23.19 -1.20
CA ARG A 205 -11.62 23.47 0.16
C ARG A 205 -10.99 22.50 1.17
N PHE A 206 -10.92 21.21 0.86
CA PHE A 206 -10.31 20.22 1.74
C PHE A 206 -8.79 20.39 1.89
N SER A 207 -8.08 20.72 0.81
CA SER A 207 -6.62 20.95 0.86
C SER A 207 -6.27 22.21 1.65
N SER A 208 -7.07 23.28 1.52
CA SER A 208 -6.91 24.51 2.32
C SER A 208 -7.10 24.30 3.82
N ALA A 209 -7.83 23.24 4.22
CA ALA A 209 -8.14 22.96 5.62
C ALA A 209 -7.15 22.00 6.31
N LYS A 210 -6.33 21.24 5.57
CA LYS A 210 -5.46 20.20 6.16
C LYS A 210 -4.08 19.99 5.54
N ILE A 211 -3.75 20.58 4.38
CA ILE A 211 -2.62 20.09 3.58
C ILE A 211 -1.70 21.25 3.15
N SER A 212 -0.64 21.47 3.93
CA SER A 212 0.50 22.35 3.57
C SER A 212 1.49 21.70 2.59
N PHE A 213 1.17 20.54 1.99
CA PHE A 213 2.07 19.75 1.16
C PHE A 213 1.83 19.83 -0.36
N PHE A 214 0.64 20.24 -0.81
CA PHE A 214 0.28 20.18 -2.23
C PHE A 214 0.27 21.56 -2.88
N LYS A 215 1.20 21.80 -3.81
CA LYS A 215 1.16 22.96 -4.71
C LYS A 215 0.27 22.60 -5.90
N PHE A 216 -0.96 23.10 -5.91
CA PHE A 216 -1.80 23.09 -7.10
C PHE A 216 -1.35 24.19 -8.05
N SER A 217 -0.77 23.83 -9.20
CA SER A 217 -0.43 24.79 -10.25
C SER A 217 -1.67 25.09 -11.08
N SER A 218 -2.03 26.38 -11.19
CA SER A 218 -3.08 26.86 -12.10
C SER A 218 -2.36 27.56 -13.25
N TYR A 219 -2.35 26.94 -14.42
CA TYR A 219 -2.15 27.63 -15.69
C TYR A 219 -3.29 27.27 -16.62
#